data_AF-X1RR36-F1
#
_entry.id   AF-X1RR36-F1
#
_cell.length_a   1.000
_cell.length_b   1.000
_cell.length_c   1.000
_cell.angle_alpha   90.00
_cell.angle_beta   90.00
_cell.angle_gamma   90.00
#
_symmetry.space_group_name_H-M   'P 1'
#
loop_
_entity.id
_entity.type
_entity.pdbx_description
1 polymer ?
#
loop_
_entity_poly.entity_id
_entity_poly.type
_entity_poly.pdbx_seq_one_letter_code
_entity_poly.pdbx_strand_id
1 'polypeptide(L)' 'LCGKIRENTGINKIALSGGVFQNRYLTERIISLLEKDDFQVYTQRKVPPNDGGISLGQAVVAGY' A
#
# COMPACT_ATOMS: atom_id res chain seq x y z
N LEU A 1 -1.37 6.15 -12.96
CA LEU A 1 -2.69 5.65 -12.50
C LEU A 1 -3.12 6.34 -11.20
N CYS A 2 -2.31 6.28 -10.13
CA CYS A 2 -2.65 6.91 -8.84
C CYS A 2 -3.05 8.39 -8.96
N GLY A 3 -2.29 9.20 -9.71
CA GLY A 3 -2.65 10.61 -9.96
C GLY A 3 -4.05 10.79 -10.55
N LYS A 4 -4.42 10.00 -11.58
CA LYS A 4 -5.77 10.02 -12.18
C LYS A 4 -6.86 9.61 -11.18
N ILE A 5 -6.59 8.62 -10.33
CA ILE A 5 -7.55 8.22 -9.27
C ILE A 5 -7.70 9.35 -8.26
N ARG A 6 -6.61 10.01 -7.86
CA ARG A 6 -6.63 11.16 -6.95
C ARG A 6 -7.43 12.33 -7.54
N GLU A 7 -7.23 12.66 -8.81
CA GLU A 7 -8.00 13.70 -9.51
C GLU A 7 -9.51 13.43 -9.46
N ASN A 8 -9.92 12.17 -9.64
CA ASN A 8 -11.34 11.80 -9.67
C ASN A 8 -11.99 11.60 -8.29
N THR A 9 -11.20 11.31 -7.24
CA THR A 9 -11.73 10.86 -5.93
C THR A 9 -11.28 11.71 -4.75
N GLY A 10 -10.24 12.54 -4.91
CA GLY A 10 -9.56 13.24 -3.82
C GLY A 10 -8.72 12.33 -2.90
N ILE A 11 -8.61 11.03 -3.17
CA ILE A 11 -7.87 10.09 -2.31
C ILE A 11 -6.36 10.31 -2.48
N ASN A 12 -5.69 10.64 -1.37
CA ASN A 12 -4.25 10.87 -1.32
C ASN A 12 -3.46 9.82 -0.51
N LYS A 13 -4.16 8.85 0.10
CA LYS A 13 -3.56 7.78 0.90
C LYS A 13 -3.42 6.52 0.06
N ILE A 14 -2.23 5.92 0.02
CA ILE A 14 -1.93 4.70 -0.72
C ILE A 14 -1.39 3.66 0.24
N ALA A 15 -1.97 2.46 0.25
CA ALA A 15 -1.39 1.29 0.91
C ALA A 15 -0.78 0.36 -0.13
N LEU A 16 0.51 0.03 0.01
CA LEU A 16 1.20 -0.97 -0.81
C LEU A 16 1.24 -2.29 -0.06
N SER A 17 0.70 -3.36 -0.66
CA SER A 17 0.52 -4.68 -0.07
C SER A 17 0.59 -5.76 -1.15
N GLY A 18 0.83 -7.01 -0.77
CA GLY A 18 1.03 -8.15 -1.66
C GLY A 18 2.51 -8.58 -1.69
N GLY A 19 2.75 -9.86 -2.00
CA GLY A 19 4.10 -10.45 -1.97
C GLY A 19 5.12 -9.78 -2.89
N VAL A 20 4.69 -9.10 -3.95
CA VAL A 20 5.56 -8.31 -4.84
C VAL A 20 6.34 -7.22 -4.07
N PHE A 21 5.71 -6.61 -3.05
CA PHE A 21 6.33 -5.58 -2.24
C PHE A 21 7.28 -6.12 -1.16
N GLN A 22 7.60 -7.42 -1.18
CA GLN A 22 8.78 -7.94 -0.49
C GLN A 22 10.07 -7.68 -1.28
N ASN A 23 9.96 -7.38 -2.58
CA ASN A 23 11.10 -6.90 -3.36
C ASN A 23 11.47 -5.49 -2.89
N ARG A 24 12.56 -5.40 -2.13
CA ARG A 24 13.03 -4.15 -1.54
C ARG A 24 13.27 -3.06 -2.58
N TYR A 25 13.94 -3.38 -3.68
CA TYR A 25 14.28 -2.42 -4.73
C TYR A 25 13.04 -1.82 -5.39
N LEU A 26 12.05 -2.66 -5.72
CA LEU A 26 10.78 -2.19 -6.29
C LEU A 26 10.02 -1.32 -5.28
N THR A 27 9.95 -1.78 -4.03
CA THR A 27 9.18 -1.12 -2.97
C THR A 27 9.72 0.26 -2.66
N GLU A 28 11.04 0.38 -2.43
CA GLU A 28 11.68 1.67 -2.12
C GLU A 28 11.52 2.69 -3.26
N ARG A 29 11.63 2.24 -4.52
CA ARG A 29 11.44 3.12 -5.69
C ARG A 29 10.00 3.58 -5.85
N ILE A 30 9.03 2.68 -5.68
CA ILE A 30 7.61 3.03 -5.79
C ILE A 30 7.24 4.01 -4.68
N ILE A 31 7.65 3.76 -3.43
CA ILE A 31 7.42 4.69 -2.31
C ILE A 31 8.01 6.06 -2.64
N SER A 32 9.28 6.12 -3.05
CA SER A 32 9.94 7.38 -3.38
C SER A 32 9.25 8.15 -4.50
N LEU A 33 8.72 7.47 -5.53
CA LEU A 33 8.01 8.11 -6.63
C LEU A 33 6.64 8.64 -6.20
N LEU A 34 5.91 7.89 -5.36
CA LEU A 34 4.61 8.29 -4.85
C LEU A 34 4.72 9.45 -3.86
N GLU A 35 5.68 9.41 -2.94
CA GLU A 35 5.93 10.49 -1.98
C GLU A 35 6.39 11.78 -2.66
N LYS A 36 7.18 11.69 -3.74
CA LYS A 36 7.55 12.85 -4.58
C LYS A 36 6.35 13.49 -5.30
N ASP A 37 5.27 12.73 -5.48
CA ASP A 37 4.00 13.20 -6.04
C ASP A 37 2.98 13.48 -4.90
N ASP A 38 3.48 13.80 -3.70
CA ASP A 38 2.71 14.21 -2.52
C ASP A 38 1.69 13.18 -1.99
N PHE A 39 1.81 11.90 -2.35
CA PHE A 39 0.99 10.83 -1.76
C PHE A 39 1.48 10.44 -0.36
N GLN A 40 0.53 10.11 0.53
CA GLN A 40 0.83 9.49 1.81
C GLN A 40 0.85 7.96 1.66
N VAL A 41 2.04 7.35 1.73
CA VAL A 41 2.23 5.93 1.46
C VAL A 41 2.33 5.12 2.75
N TYR A 42 1.64 3.98 2.80
CA TYR A 42 1.64 3.03 3.92
C TYR A 42 2.11 1.66 3.45
N THR A 43 2.91 0.99 4.28
CA THR A 43 3.35 -0.40 4.11
C THR A 43 3.23 -1.16 5.43
N GLN A 44 3.15 -2.49 5.35
CA GLN A 44 3.10 -3.32 6.53
C GLN A 44 4.46 -3.37 7.24
N ARG A 45 4.43 -3.19 8.57
CA ARG A 45 5.59 -3.33 9.45
C ARG A 45 5.50 -4.49 10.44
N LYS A 46 4.28 -4.85 10.86
CA LYS A 46 4.02 -5.85 11.92
C LYS A 46 3.61 -7.22 11.39
N VAL A 47 3.09 -7.26 10.17
CA VAL A 47 2.71 -8.50 9.46
C VAL A 47 3.38 -8.47 8.09
N PRO A 48 3.66 -9.62 7.48
CA PRO A 48 4.22 -9.63 6.13
C PRO A 48 3.18 -9.08 5.12
N PRO A 49 3.62 -8.43 4.04
CA PRO A 49 2.73 -7.97 2.98
C PRO A 49 2.20 -9.12 2.10
N ASN A 50 2.71 -10.34 2.27
CA ASN A 50 2.29 -11.53 1.51
C ASN A 50 1.15 -12.29 2.21
N ASP A 51 0.86 -13.49 1.73
CA ASP A 51 -0.25 -14.32 2.19
C ASP A 51 -0.22 -14.64 3.69
N GLY A 52 0.95 -14.59 4.33
CA GLY A 52 1.09 -14.72 5.78
C GLY A 52 0.39 -13.60 6.58
N GLY A 53 0.05 -12.48 5.95
CA GLY A 53 -0.68 -11.36 6.56
C GLY A 53 -2.17 -11.27 6.19
N ILE A 54 -2.67 -12.14 5.30
CA ILE A 54 -4.04 -12.03 4.76
C ILE A 54 -5.10 -12.21 5.85
N SER A 55 -4.90 -13.15 6.77
CA SER A 55 -5.86 -13.44 7.83
C SER A 55 -6.17 -12.24 8.72
N LEU A 56 -5.19 -11.36 8.96
CA LEU A 56 -5.41 -10.10 9.69
C LEU A 56 -6.37 -9.18 8.94
N GLY A 57 -6.17 -9.01 7.63
CA GLY A 57 -7.05 -8.21 6.80
C GLY A 57 -8.48 -8.76 6.78
N GLN A 58 -8.62 -10.09 6.67
CA GLN A 58 -9.91 -10.77 6.71
C GLN A 58 -10.63 -10.56 8.05
N ALA A 59 -9.91 -10.73 9.17
CA ALA A 59 -10.48 -10.53 10.50
C ALA A 59 -10.96 -9.10 10.73
N VAL A 60 -10.19 -8.09 10.27
CA VAL A 60 -10.58 -6.67 10.40
C VAL A 60 -11.78 -6.34 9.53
N VAL A 61 -11.81 -6.82 8.27
CA VAL A 61 -12.93 -6.53 7.35
C VAL A 61 -14.22 -7.24 7.79
N ALA A 62 -14.14 -8.47 8.28
CA ALA A 62 -15.31 -9.22 8.75
C ALA A 62 -15.79 -8.77 10.14
N GLY A 63 -14.90 -8.23 10.96
CA GLY A 63 -15.22 -7.69 12.28
C GLY A 63 -15.70 -6.24 12.27
N TYR A 64 -15.77 -5.60 11.10
CA TYR A 64 -16.32 -4.26 10.88
C TYR A 64 -17.75 -4.36 10.34
#